data_AF-A0A7C4HLI0-F1
#
_entry.id   AF-A0A7C4HLI0-F1
#
_cell.length_a   1.000
_cell.length_b   1.000
_cell.length_c   1.000
_cell.angle_alpha   90.00
_cell.angle_beta   90.00
_cell.angle_gamma   90.00
#
_symmetry.space_group_name_H-M   'P 1'
#
loop_
_entity.id
_entity.type
_entity.pdbx_description
1 polymer ?
#
loop_
_entity_poly.entity_id
_entity_poly.type
_entity_poly.pdbx_seq_one_letter_code
_entity_poly.pdbx_strand_id
1 'polypeptide(L)'
;MAQKIKTMDDLLSIKEKVKRERSTFKYHAMLCGGTGCHASGSKKMMPALVEEVKKQGLADQVMVVETGCNGFCAQGPVMTILPENIFYQLIQMDDLPEIVRSHFKEGKPVERLMYKDTTTGRIIPKLDDIPFFAQQQTRVLRNKGLVDPEKIEDYIWRDGYQAAHKALKEMTPREIIQEMIASGLRGRGGGGFPTGMKWDFCANSKGDVKYVLCNADEGDPGAFMDRSVMEADPHAVLEGMVIAAKAINVFGNKERVAEVVNDFPDEFEQTVRDWHEQVKRLHREFHEYARIVSTRESEQKRRARERAYRELTTDREKAFVLSYFAEEGVLPSYQFPTDTFSLDPG
;
A
#
# COMPACT_ATOMS: atom_id res chain seq x y z
N MET A 1 -4.79 -0.42 -29.74
CA MET A 1 -3.34 -0.66 -29.72
C MET A 1 -2.74 0.44 -28.87
N ALA A 2 -2.11 0.11 -27.73
CA ALA A 2 -1.47 1.14 -26.91
C ALA A 2 -0.33 1.78 -27.72
N GLN A 3 -0.06 3.06 -27.45
CA GLN A 3 1.07 3.75 -28.07
C GLN A 3 2.36 3.13 -27.55
N LYS A 4 3.18 2.54 -28.45
CA LYS A 4 4.51 2.03 -28.10
C LYS A 4 5.39 3.20 -27.65
N ILE A 5 5.96 3.12 -26.44
CA ILE A 5 6.81 4.17 -25.85
C ILE A 5 8.27 3.83 -26.17
N LYS A 6 8.89 4.58 -27.07
CA LYS A 6 10.24 4.25 -27.58
C LYS A 6 11.29 5.29 -27.26
N THR A 7 10.86 6.53 -27.03
CA THR A 7 11.72 7.71 -26.89
C THR A 7 11.37 8.50 -25.63
N MET A 8 12.30 9.36 -25.20
CA MET A 8 12.03 10.33 -24.14
C MET A 8 10.87 11.27 -24.51
N ASP A 9 10.75 11.64 -25.78
CA ASP A 9 9.67 12.52 -26.26
C ASP A 9 8.29 11.85 -26.11
N ASP A 10 8.19 10.53 -26.28
CA ASP A 10 6.95 9.79 -26.02
C ASP A 10 6.54 9.90 -24.54
N LEU A 11 7.49 9.71 -23.62
CA LEU A 11 7.26 9.85 -22.18
C LEU A 11 6.83 11.28 -21.80
N LEU A 12 7.52 12.29 -22.35
CA LEU A 12 7.19 13.70 -22.11
C LEU A 12 5.82 14.08 -22.70
N SER A 13 5.48 13.54 -23.86
CA SER A 13 4.16 13.74 -24.49
C SER A 13 3.04 13.15 -23.64
N ILE A 14 3.21 11.92 -23.12
CA ILE A 14 2.25 11.28 -22.21
C ILE A 14 2.13 12.11 -20.92
N LYS A 15 3.25 12.52 -20.32
CA LYS A 15 3.26 13.38 -19.12
C LYS A 15 2.47 14.66 -19.33
N GLU A 16 2.67 15.37 -20.44
CA GLU A 16 1.93 16.61 -20.74
C GLU A 16 0.47 16.35 -21.14
N LYS A 17 0.15 15.19 -21.72
CA LYS A 17 -1.25 14.77 -21.96
C LYS A 17 -1.99 14.58 -20.64
N VAL A 18 -1.46 13.75 -19.73
CA VAL A 18 -2.07 13.47 -18.42
C VAL A 18 -2.19 14.73 -17.59
N LYS A 19 -1.17 15.59 -17.60
CA LYS A 19 -1.20 16.88 -16.92
C LYS A 19 -2.33 17.78 -17.43
N ARG A 20 -2.52 17.86 -18.75
CA ARG A 20 -3.63 18.62 -19.36
C ARG A 20 -4.98 18.03 -18.99
N GLU A 21 -5.14 16.72 -19.11
CA GLU A 21 -6.38 16.01 -18.73
C GLU A 21 -6.72 16.25 -17.26
N ARG A 22 -5.77 16.04 -16.34
CA ARG A 22 -5.99 16.31 -14.92
C ARG A 22 -6.34 17.78 -14.65
N SER A 23 -5.75 18.72 -15.38
CA SER A 23 -6.02 20.16 -15.19
C SER A 23 -7.41 20.62 -15.63
N THR A 24 -8.16 19.82 -16.41
CA THR A 24 -9.54 20.17 -16.77
C THR A 24 -10.51 20.00 -15.60
N PHE A 25 -10.13 19.22 -14.59
CA PHE A 25 -10.93 19.01 -13.39
C PHE A 25 -10.53 20.00 -12.30
N LYS A 26 -11.54 20.58 -11.64
CA LYS A 26 -11.36 21.50 -10.52
C LYS A 26 -10.84 20.79 -9.27
N TYR A 27 -11.32 19.59 -9.01
CA TYR A 27 -10.93 18.77 -7.86
C TYR A 27 -10.50 17.38 -8.29
N HIS A 28 -9.51 16.81 -7.60
CA HIS A 28 -9.20 15.38 -7.67
C HIS A 28 -9.46 14.74 -6.31
N ALA A 29 -10.42 13.81 -6.27
CA ALA A 29 -10.77 13.02 -5.11
C ALA A 29 -9.92 11.74 -5.09
N MET A 30 -8.82 11.76 -4.34
CA MET A 30 -7.81 10.70 -4.27
C MET A 30 -8.18 9.73 -3.15
N LEU A 31 -9.04 8.74 -3.44
CA LEU A 31 -9.49 7.75 -2.46
C LEU A 31 -8.43 6.64 -2.34
N CYS A 32 -8.05 6.28 -1.10
CA CYS A 32 -7.10 5.20 -0.87
C CYS A 32 -7.77 3.83 -1.13
N GLY A 33 -7.28 3.12 -2.14
CA GLY A 33 -7.61 1.74 -2.50
C GLY A 33 -6.58 0.71 -2.03
N GLY A 34 -5.66 1.09 -1.13
CA GLY A 34 -4.76 0.14 -0.50
C GLY A 34 -5.51 -0.87 0.39
N THR A 35 -4.90 -2.04 0.59
CA THR A 35 -5.48 -3.18 1.33
C THR A 35 -6.13 -2.78 2.66
N GLY A 36 -5.46 -1.96 3.47
CA GLY A 36 -6.00 -1.51 4.76
C GLY A 36 -7.30 -0.70 4.63
N CYS A 37 -7.39 0.16 3.62
CA CYS A 37 -8.61 0.93 3.35
C CYS A 37 -9.68 0.08 2.67
N HIS A 38 -9.33 -0.89 1.83
CA HIS A 38 -10.29 -1.84 1.26
C HIS A 38 -10.96 -2.65 2.37
N ALA A 39 -10.17 -3.14 3.33
CA ALA A 39 -10.67 -3.86 4.50
C ALA A 39 -11.64 -3.01 5.36
N SER A 40 -11.45 -1.69 5.39
CA SER A 40 -12.34 -0.75 6.09
C SER A 40 -13.46 -0.17 5.22
N GLY A 41 -13.67 -0.67 3.99
CA GLY A 41 -14.86 -0.39 3.18
C GLY A 41 -14.69 0.48 1.93
N SER A 42 -13.49 1.02 1.66
CA SER A 42 -13.26 1.93 0.52
C SER A 42 -13.57 1.31 -0.86
N LYS A 43 -13.43 -0.01 -1.00
CA LYS A 43 -13.75 -0.72 -2.26
C LYS A 43 -15.19 -0.49 -2.73
N LYS A 44 -16.14 -0.35 -1.79
CA LYS A 44 -17.55 -0.03 -2.11
C LYS A 44 -17.77 1.47 -2.25
N MET A 45 -16.94 2.29 -1.60
CA MET A 45 -17.01 3.75 -1.68
C MET A 45 -16.62 4.28 -3.05
N MET A 46 -15.66 3.64 -3.73
CA MET A 46 -15.20 4.08 -5.06
C MET A 46 -16.35 4.22 -6.08
N PRO A 47 -17.13 3.16 -6.41
CA PRO A 47 -18.25 3.30 -7.34
C PRO A 47 -19.35 4.24 -6.81
N ALA A 48 -19.61 4.25 -5.51
CA ALA A 48 -20.62 5.11 -4.90
C ALA A 48 -20.24 6.61 -4.99
N LEU A 49 -18.96 6.94 -4.80
CA LEU A 49 -18.45 8.31 -4.92
C LEU A 49 -18.54 8.79 -6.37
N VAL A 50 -18.18 7.95 -7.34
CA VAL A 50 -18.34 8.26 -8.77
C VAL A 50 -19.81 8.50 -9.13
N GLU A 51 -20.72 7.65 -8.64
CA GLU A 51 -22.16 7.80 -8.86
C GLU A 51 -22.70 9.09 -8.23
N GLU A 52 -22.32 9.39 -6.99
CA GLU A 52 -22.79 10.58 -6.28
C GLU A 52 -22.26 11.88 -6.93
N VAL A 53 -21.00 11.90 -7.37
CA VAL A 53 -20.43 13.01 -8.17
C VAL A 53 -21.25 13.25 -9.45
N LYS A 54 -21.60 12.18 -10.17
CA LYS A 54 -22.45 12.28 -11.37
C LYS A 54 -23.85 12.79 -11.05
N LYS A 55 -24.49 12.22 -10.02
CA LYS A 55 -25.84 12.57 -9.57
C LYS A 55 -25.95 14.03 -9.17
N GLN A 56 -24.89 14.62 -8.60
CA GLN A 56 -24.88 16.05 -8.25
C GLN A 56 -24.44 16.98 -9.39
N GLY A 57 -24.19 16.46 -10.60
CA GLY A 57 -23.83 17.24 -11.78
C GLY A 57 -22.39 17.75 -11.77
N LEU A 58 -21.47 17.03 -11.12
CA LEU A 58 -20.08 17.44 -10.92
C LEU A 58 -19.06 16.57 -11.68
N ALA A 59 -19.53 15.71 -12.60
CA ALA A 59 -18.68 14.78 -13.35
C ALA A 59 -17.56 15.47 -14.15
N ASP A 60 -17.81 16.67 -14.68
CA ASP A 60 -16.81 17.45 -15.43
C ASP A 60 -15.91 18.31 -14.52
N GLN A 61 -16.18 18.33 -13.21
CA GLN A 61 -15.43 19.15 -12.24
C GLN A 61 -14.61 18.32 -11.26
N VAL A 62 -14.99 17.07 -11.00
CA VAL A 62 -14.36 16.21 -10.00
C VAL A 62 -13.84 14.93 -10.68
N MET A 63 -12.53 14.78 -10.72
CA MET A 63 -11.89 13.51 -11.07
C MET A 63 -11.84 12.64 -9.83
N VAL A 64 -12.41 11.44 -9.88
CA VAL A 64 -12.26 10.45 -8.80
C VAL A 64 -11.17 9.47 -9.18
N VAL A 65 -10.19 9.30 -8.28
CA VAL A 65 -9.01 8.44 -8.51
C VAL A 65 -8.91 7.43 -7.38
N GLU A 66 -8.90 6.15 -7.73
CA GLU A 66 -8.49 5.11 -6.78
C GLU A 66 -6.96 5.10 -6.73
N THR A 67 -6.41 5.50 -5.60
CA THR A 67 -4.97 5.47 -5.37
C THR A 67 -4.57 4.19 -4.66
N GLY A 68 -3.29 3.84 -4.63
CA GLY A 68 -2.85 2.76 -3.76
C GLY A 68 -2.71 3.16 -2.29
N CYS A 69 -1.89 2.44 -1.52
CA CYS A 69 -1.75 2.66 -0.09
C CYS A 69 -1.24 4.07 0.25
N ASN A 70 -2.00 4.84 1.04
CA ASN A 70 -1.61 6.15 1.55
C ASN A 70 -0.67 6.07 2.79
N GLY A 71 -0.72 4.95 3.52
CA GLY A 71 0.15 4.65 4.66
C GLY A 71 -0.42 4.97 6.05
N PHE A 72 -1.52 5.74 6.16
CA PHE A 72 -2.16 6.01 7.46
C PHE A 72 -3.34 5.07 7.73
N CYS A 73 -3.07 3.75 7.73
CA CYS A 73 -4.12 2.72 7.76
C CYS A 73 -5.03 2.79 9.00
N ALA A 74 -4.53 3.27 10.15
CA ALA A 74 -5.33 3.45 11.38
C ALA A 74 -6.47 4.48 11.24
N GLN A 75 -6.40 5.34 10.22
CA GLN A 75 -7.40 6.37 9.91
C GLN A 75 -8.24 6.03 8.68
N GLY A 76 -8.10 4.81 8.15
CA GLY A 76 -8.81 4.33 6.97
C GLY A 76 -10.33 4.18 7.17
N PRO A 77 -11.15 4.35 6.13
CA PRO A 77 -10.81 4.85 4.78
C PRO A 77 -10.37 6.32 4.78
N VAL A 78 -9.35 6.63 3.97
CA VAL A 78 -8.83 8.00 3.80
C VAL A 78 -8.99 8.47 2.36
N MET A 79 -9.19 9.78 2.20
CA MET A 79 -9.27 10.43 0.89
C MET A 79 -8.57 11.79 0.95
N THR A 80 -7.76 12.11 -0.05
CA THR A 80 -7.15 13.45 -0.18
C THR A 80 -7.81 14.21 -1.32
N ILE A 81 -8.16 15.47 -1.10
CA ILE A 81 -8.74 16.34 -2.13
C ILE A 81 -7.67 17.30 -2.63
N LEU A 82 -7.32 17.19 -3.92
CA LEU A 82 -6.44 18.11 -4.63
C LEU A 82 -7.28 19.17 -5.37
N PRO A 83 -6.77 20.39 -5.58
CA PRO A 83 -5.42 20.88 -5.25
C PRO A 83 -5.23 21.38 -3.81
N GLU A 84 -6.29 21.42 -3.01
CA GLU A 84 -6.27 22.00 -1.65
C GLU A 84 -5.41 21.18 -0.66
N ASN A 85 -5.11 19.94 -1.01
CA ASN A 85 -4.40 18.96 -0.20
C ASN A 85 -5.13 18.63 1.12
N ILE A 86 -6.46 18.70 1.12
CA ILE A 86 -7.28 18.42 2.30
C ILE A 86 -7.39 16.91 2.50
N PHE A 87 -7.11 16.45 3.72
CA PHE A 87 -7.13 15.04 4.11
C PHE A 87 -8.38 14.70 4.92
N TYR A 88 -9.17 13.77 4.39
CA TYR A 88 -10.30 13.15 5.08
C TYR A 88 -9.95 11.76 5.59
N GLN A 89 -10.43 11.45 6.77
CA GLN A 89 -10.21 10.19 7.48
C GLN A 89 -11.52 9.58 7.98
N LEU A 90 -11.47 8.28 8.26
CA LEU A 90 -12.57 7.49 8.84
C LEU A 90 -13.89 7.65 8.07
N ILE A 91 -13.79 7.86 6.75
CA ILE A 91 -14.94 8.14 5.89
C ILE A 91 -15.89 6.95 5.91
N GLN A 92 -17.18 7.20 6.03
CA GLN A 92 -18.25 6.23 5.94
C GLN A 92 -19.05 6.40 4.64
N MET A 93 -19.83 5.39 4.26
CA MET A 93 -20.64 5.44 3.03
C MET A 93 -21.62 6.61 3.03
N ASP A 94 -22.19 6.92 4.20
CA ASP A 94 -23.19 7.98 4.35
C ASP A 94 -22.57 9.39 4.37
N ASP A 95 -21.23 9.50 4.43
CA ASP A 95 -20.53 10.78 4.35
C ASP A 95 -20.38 11.27 2.90
N LEU A 96 -20.41 10.36 1.91
CA LEU A 96 -20.14 10.69 0.50
C LEU A 96 -21.08 11.79 -0.06
N PRO A 97 -22.40 11.76 0.18
CA PRO A 97 -23.30 12.82 -0.28
C PRO A 97 -22.96 14.19 0.33
N GLU A 98 -22.53 14.23 1.59
CA GLU A 98 -22.11 15.47 2.25
C GLU A 98 -20.80 15.99 1.68
N ILE A 99 -19.81 15.12 1.46
CA ILE A 99 -18.53 15.52 0.84
C ILE A 99 -18.79 16.12 -0.55
N VAL A 100 -19.57 15.44 -1.39
CA VAL A 100 -19.84 15.89 -2.76
C VAL A 100 -20.62 17.22 -2.76
N ARG A 101 -21.64 17.34 -1.91
CA ARG A 101 -22.44 18.57 -1.79
C ARG A 101 -21.62 19.71 -1.18
N SER A 102 -21.09 19.53 0.02
CA SER A 102 -20.47 20.61 0.78
C SER A 102 -19.11 21.00 0.20
N HIS A 103 -18.23 20.03 -0.03
CA HIS A 103 -16.88 20.35 -0.49
C HIS A 103 -16.85 20.67 -1.99
N PHE A 104 -17.30 19.75 -2.84
CA PHE A 104 -17.14 19.95 -4.29
C PHE A 104 -18.12 20.99 -4.85
N LYS A 105 -19.41 20.96 -4.44
CA LYS A 105 -20.42 21.90 -4.96
C LYS A 105 -20.36 23.27 -4.30
N GLU A 106 -20.30 23.33 -2.97
CA GLU A 106 -20.34 24.60 -2.23
C GLU A 106 -18.96 25.19 -1.91
N GLY A 107 -17.88 24.43 -2.11
CA GLY A 107 -16.53 24.89 -1.77
C GLY A 107 -16.25 24.95 -0.28
N LYS A 108 -17.00 24.18 0.53
CA LYS A 108 -16.91 24.13 2.00
C LYS A 108 -16.43 22.74 2.43
N PRO A 109 -15.15 22.60 2.80
CA PRO A 109 -14.64 21.34 3.32
C PRO A 109 -15.38 20.85 4.56
N VAL A 110 -15.49 19.52 4.72
CA VAL A 110 -16.22 18.87 5.81
C VAL A 110 -15.30 18.69 7.02
N GLU A 111 -15.22 19.70 7.88
CA GLU A 111 -14.28 19.75 9.01
C GLU A 111 -14.32 18.52 9.93
N ARG A 112 -15.51 17.95 10.18
CA ARG A 112 -15.67 16.78 11.05
C ARG A 112 -14.97 15.51 10.54
N LEU A 113 -14.65 15.46 9.25
CA LEU A 113 -13.97 14.34 8.60
C LEU A 113 -12.45 14.55 8.49
N MET A 114 -11.95 15.73 8.85
CA MET A 114 -10.53 16.04 8.77
C MET A 114 -9.75 15.42 9.93
N TYR A 115 -8.42 15.33 9.78
CA TYR A 115 -7.56 14.86 10.86
C TYR A 115 -7.69 15.74 12.10
N LYS A 116 -7.92 15.10 13.25
CA LYS A 116 -7.93 15.73 14.55
C LYS A 116 -6.71 15.25 15.34
N ASP A 117 -5.82 16.18 15.67
CA ASP A 117 -4.65 15.89 16.47
C ASP A 117 -5.06 15.40 17.86
N THR A 118 -4.57 14.22 18.24
CA THR A 118 -4.98 13.54 19.48
C THR A 118 -4.44 14.21 20.74
N THR A 119 -3.41 15.06 20.61
CA THR A 119 -2.77 15.73 21.74
C THR A 119 -3.40 17.10 22.01
N THR A 120 -3.63 17.87 20.96
CA THR A 120 -4.09 19.27 21.01
C THR A 120 -5.59 19.40 20.74
N GLY A 121 -6.22 18.38 20.18
CA GLY A 121 -7.62 18.40 19.76
C GLY A 121 -7.90 19.27 18.54
N ARG A 122 -6.86 19.85 17.91
CA ARG A 122 -6.99 20.75 16.76
C ARG A 122 -7.26 19.96 15.49
N ILE A 123 -8.06 20.55 14.62
CA ILE A 123 -8.24 20.06 13.26
C ILE A 123 -7.03 20.49 12.43
N ILE A 124 -6.43 19.56 11.71
CA ILE A 124 -5.33 19.80 10.77
C ILE A 124 -5.83 19.38 9.38
N PRO A 125 -6.26 20.36 8.55
CA PRO A 125 -6.90 20.04 7.27
C PRO A 125 -5.95 19.41 6.24
N LYS A 126 -4.71 19.90 6.17
CA LYS A 126 -3.79 19.58 5.08
C LYS A 126 -2.95 18.35 5.38
N LEU A 127 -2.80 17.47 4.39
CA LEU A 127 -2.01 16.24 4.50
C LEU A 127 -0.59 16.51 5.03
N ASP A 128 0.11 17.50 4.46
CA ASP A 128 1.52 17.78 4.76
C ASP A 128 1.73 18.33 6.18
N ASP A 129 0.69 18.90 6.79
CA ASP A 129 0.75 19.50 8.14
C ASP A 129 0.43 18.47 9.24
N ILE A 130 -0.14 17.31 8.88
CA ILE A 130 -0.47 16.26 9.85
C ILE A 130 0.83 15.67 10.41
N PRO A 131 1.03 15.60 11.74
CA PRO A 131 2.28 15.15 12.35
C PRO A 131 2.78 13.79 11.86
N PHE A 132 1.85 12.87 11.54
CA PHE A 132 2.18 11.58 10.95
C PHE A 132 2.95 11.72 9.63
N PHE A 133 2.57 12.63 8.74
CA PHE A 133 3.18 12.83 7.43
C PHE A 133 4.29 13.87 7.42
N ALA A 134 4.15 14.96 8.19
CA ALA A 134 5.02 16.14 8.16
C ALA A 134 6.52 15.82 8.38
N GLN A 135 6.81 14.75 9.12
CA GLN A 135 8.19 14.36 9.45
C GLN A 135 8.75 13.26 8.53
N GLN A 136 7.99 12.83 7.52
CA GLN A 136 8.39 11.76 6.61
C GLN A 136 9.19 12.29 5.42
N GLN A 137 10.22 11.56 5.02
CA GLN A 137 10.88 11.73 3.72
C GLN A 137 10.51 10.56 2.80
N THR A 138 9.47 10.74 2.00
CA THR A 138 8.91 9.70 1.13
C THR A 138 9.72 9.55 -0.17
N ARG A 139 10.89 8.91 -0.10
CA ARG A 139 11.73 8.64 -1.29
C ARG A 139 11.18 7.50 -2.14
N VAL A 140 10.98 6.32 -1.54
CA VAL A 140 10.44 5.13 -2.23
C VAL A 140 8.94 5.31 -2.47
N LEU A 141 8.21 5.81 -1.48
CA LEU A 141 6.77 6.03 -1.52
C LEU A 141 6.38 7.43 -2.04
N ARG A 142 7.16 8.03 -2.94
CA ARG A 142 6.97 9.42 -3.43
C ARG A 142 5.65 9.65 -4.17
N ASN A 143 5.02 8.58 -4.65
CA ASN A 143 3.77 8.61 -5.40
C ASN A 143 2.56 8.11 -4.59
N LYS A 144 2.76 7.73 -3.31
CA LYS A 144 1.68 7.20 -2.47
C LYS A 144 0.51 8.19 -2.39
N GLY A 145 -0.71 7.72 -2.64
CA GLY A 145 -1.90 8.56 -2.60
C GLY A 145 -2.00 9.63 -3.70
N LEU A 146 -1.13 9.61 -4.72
CA LEU A 146 -1.10 10.63 -5.79
C LEU A 146 -1.36 10.05 -7.19
N VAL A 147 -1.20 8.75 -7.38
CA VAL A 147 -1.35 8.06 -8.66
C VAL A 147 -2.40 6.95 -8.56
N ASP A 148 -3.06 6.68 -9.67
CA ASP A 148 -3.75 5.42 -9.93
C ASP A 148 -2.68 4.36 -10.25
N PRO A 149 -2.45 3.37 -9.35
CA PRO A 149 -1.36 2.41 -9.50
C PRO A 149 -1.58 1.45 -10.69
N GLU A 150 -2.80 1.38 -11.24
CA GLU A 150 -3.15 0.55 -12.40
C GLU A 150 -2.99 1.26 -13.74
N LYS A 151 -2.64 2.56 -13.74
CA LYS A 151 -2.44 3.36 -14.95
C LYS A 151 -0.97 3.74 -15.13
N ILE A 152 -0.37 3.22 -16.20
CA ILE A 152 1.01 3.53 -16.55
C ILE A 152 1.23 5.03 -16.77
N GLU A 153 0.23 5.72 -17.33
CA GLU A 153 0.34 7.13 -17.66
C GLU A 153 0.42 8.02 -16.41
N ASP A 154 -0.18 7.60 -15.29
CA ASP A 154 -0.06 8.29 -14.02
C ASP A 154 1.36 8.16 -13.44
N TYR A 155 2.00 6.99 -13.59
CA TYR A 155 3.40 6.82 -13.22
C TYR A 155 4.32 7.68 -14.09
N ILE A 156 4.10 7.69 -15.42
CA ILE A 156 4.87 8.52 -16.37
C ILE A 156 4.69 10.02 -16.08
N TRP A 157 3.47 10.44 -15.74
CA TRP A 157 3.16 11.81 -15.32
C TRP A 157 4.03 12.26 -14.13
N ARG A 158 4.36 11.32 -13.24
CA ARG A 158 5.25 11.48 -12.08
C ARG A 158 6.71 11.12 -12.34
N ASP A 159 7.17 11.34 -13.58
CA ASP A 159 8.54 11.10 -14.04
C ASP A 159 8.96 9.62 -14.15
N GLY A 160 8.00 8.71 -14.06
CA GLY A 160 8.21 7.28 -14.24
C GLY A 160 8.83 6.93 -15.59
N TYR A 161 9.70 5.91 -15.59
CA TYR A 161 10.43 5.38 -16.75
C TYR A 161 11.47 6.29 -17.39
N GLN A 162 11.59 7.55 -16.98
CA GLN A 162 12.67 8.41 -17.48
C GLN A 162 14.04 7.87 -17.06
N ALA A 163 14.16 7.32 -15.85
CA ALA A 163 15.41 6.72 -15.38
C ALA A 163 15.71 5.42 -16.13
N ALA A 164 14.70 4.58 -16.38
CA ALA A 164 14.87 3.41 -17.25
C ALA A 164 15.27 3.79 -18.68
N HIS A 165 14.66 4.81 -19.29
CA HIS A 165 15.07 5.30 -20.60
C HIS A 165 16.55 5.68 -20.63
N LYS A 166 16.99 6.53 -19.67
CA LYS A 166 18.39 6.93 -19.53
C LYS A 166 19.31 5.71 -19.35
N ALA A 167 18.97 4.81 -18.43
CA ALA A 167 19.77 3.61 -18.17
C ALA A 167 19.90 2.70 -19.41
N LEU A 168 18.82 2.54 -20.18
CA LEU A 168 18.80 1.64 -21.33
C LEU A 168 19.51 2.23 -22.56
N LYS A 169 19.33 3.53 -22.81
CA LYS A 169 19.75 4.21 -24.05
C LYS A 169 21.06 4.98 -23.93
N GLU A 170 21.33 5.55 -22.77
CA GLU A 170 22.42 6.52 -22.58
C GLU A 170 23.55 5.99 -21.70
N MET A 171 23.30 4.94 -20.91
CA MET A 171 24.27 4.39 -19.98
C MET A 171 24.74 2.98 -20.38
N THR A 172 26.02 2.73 -20.10
CA THR A 172 26.59 1.39 -20.08
C THR A 172 26.23 0.67 -18.78
N PRO A 173 26.22 -0.69 -18.78
CA PRO A 173 26.01 -1.48 -17.56
C PRO A 173 26.96 -1.07 -16.41
N ARG A 174 28.23 -0.78 -16.75
CA ARG A 174 29.24 -0.36 -15.78
C ARG A 174 28.90 0.99 -15.15
N GLU A 175 28.45 1.98 -15.93
CA GLU A 175 28.05 3.28 -15.39
C GLU A 175 26.85 3.17 -14.44
N ILE A 176 25.87 2.32 -14.76
CA ILE A 176 24.73 2.07 -13.87
C ILE A 176 25.20 1.47 -12.54
N ILE A 177 26.12 0.50 -12.58
CA ILE A 177 26.71 -0.10 -11.37
C ILE A 177 27.46 0.96 -10.54
N GLN A 178 28.24 1.83 -11.19
CA GLN A 178 28.98 2.89 -10.49
C GLN A 178 28.04 3.90 -9.83
N GLU A 179 26.95 4.30 -10.50
CA GLU A 179 25.90 5.14 -9.90
C GLU A 179 25.30 4.49 -8.65
N MET A 180 25.02 3.18 -8.71
CA MET A 180 24.49 2.42 -7.57
C MET A 180 25.50 2.29 -6.43
N ILE A 181 26.78 2.14 -6.72
CA ILE A 181 27.85 2.16 -5.70
C ILE A 181 27.92 3.55 -5.06
N ALA A 182 27.95 4.61 -5.86
CA ALA A 182 28.02 5.99 -5.41
C ALA A 182 26.81 6.39 -4.54
N SER A 183 25.62 5.84 -4.83
CA SER A 183 24.41 6.08 -4.05
C SER A 183 24.50 5.57 -2.59
N GLY A 184 25.40 4.62 -2.32
CA GLY A 184 25.49 3.95 -1.03
C GLY A 184 24.27 3.08 -0.68
N LEU A 185 23.41 2.72 -1.65
CA LEU A 185 22.23 1.91 -1.38
C LEU A 185 22.62 0.52 -0.84
N ARG A 186 21.91 0.11 0.21
CA ARG A 186 22.06 -1.19 0.86
C ARG A 186 20.76 -1.99 0.73
N GLY A 187 20.87 -3.32 0.75
CA GLY A 187 19.73 -4.23 0.72
C GLY A 187 18.76 -3.96 1.87
N ARG A 188 17.47 -3.87 1.55
CA ARG A 188 16.40 -3.50 2.51
C ARG A 188 15.69 -4.68 3.18
N GLY A 189 15.92 -5.91 2.72
CA GLY A 189 15.44 -7.13 3.37
C GLY A 189 16.29 -7.58 4.58
N GLY A 190 16.75 -6.63 5.42
CA GLY A 190 17.49 -6.93 6.66
C GLY A 190 19.01 -7.07 6.53
N GLY A 191 19.52 -7.84 5.58
CA GLY A 191 20.97 -8.16 5.50
C GLY A 191 21.90 -6.97 5.19
N GLY A 192 21.37 -5.87 4.66
CA GLY A 192 22.13 -4.62 4.52
C GLY A 192 23.37 -4.69 3.62
N PHE A 193 23.49 -5.68 2.74
CA PHE A 193 24.64 -5.77 1.82
C PHE A 193 24.61 -4.63 0.79
N PRO A 194 25.74 -4.00 0.41
CA PRO A 194 25.76 -2.92 -0.58
C PRO A 194 25.22 -3.38 -1.94
N THR A 195 24.16 -2.73 -2.43
CA THR A 195 23.44 -3.16 -3.64
C THR A 195 24.31 -3.05 -4.89
N GLY A 196 25.06 -1.95 -5.04
CA GLY A 196 25.96 -1.76 -6.18
C GLY A 196 27.06 -2.82 -6.26
N MET A 197 27.62 -3.23 -5.12
CA MET A 197 28.61 -4.31 -5.05
C MET A 197 28.00 -5.67 -5.43
N LYS A 198 26.77 -5.95 -4.98
CA LYS A 198 26.04 -7.18 -5.38
C LYS A 198 25.83 -7.23 -6.89
N TRP A 199 25.48 -6.10 -7.51
CA TRP A 199 25.31 -5.99 -8.95
C TRP A 199 26.64 -6.17 -9.69
N ASP A 200 27.73 -5.58 -9.21
CA ASP A 200 29.07 -5.76 -9.79
C ASP A 200 29.52 -7.22 -9.77
N PHE A 201 29.35 -7.92 -8.65
CA PHE A 201 29.69 -9.35 -8.54
C PHE A 201 28.86 -10.19 -9.52
N CYS A 202 27.57 -9.88 -9.66
CA CYS A 202 26.69 -10.58 -10.61
C CYS A 202 27.07 -10.26 -12.07
N ALA A 203 27.39 -9.00 -12.39
CA ALA A 203 27.81 -8.60 -13.72
C ALA A 203 29.13 -9.30 -14.14
N ASN A 204 30.05 -9.49 -13.19
CA ASN A 204 31.35 -10.15 -13.42
C ASN A 204 31.31 -11.69 -13.28
N SER A 205 30.18 -12.28 -12.88
CA SER A 205 30.05 -13.73 -12.82
C SER A 205 30.07 -14.37 -14.22
N LYS A 206 30.65 -15.57 -14.30
CA LYS A 206 30.63 -16.40 -15.52
C LYS A 206 29.23 -16.96 -15.75
N GLY A 207 28.78 -16.93 -16.99
CA GLY A 207 27.49 -17.48 -17.41
C GLY A 207 26.78 -16.53 -18.38
N ASP A 208 26.21 -17.10 -19.44
CA ASP A 208 25.56 -16.34 -20.51
C ASP A 208 24.14 -15.89 -20.14
N VAL A 209 23.55 -16.52 -19.11
CA VAL A 209 22.19 -16.23 -18.64
C VAL A 209 22.24 -15.75 -17.20
N LYS A 210 21.60 -14.59 -16.95
CA LYS A 210 21.51 -13.95 -15.63
C LYS A 210 20.06 -13.58 -15.35
N TYR A 211 19.72 -13.48 -14.08
CA TYR A 211 18.35 -13.22 -13.63
C TYR A 211 18.31 -12.09 -12.62
N VAL A 212 17.24 -11.29 -12.68
CA VAL A 212 16.84 -10.37 -11.61
C VAL A 212 15.63 -10.99 -10.92
N LEU A 213 15.72 -11.15 -9.61
CA LEU A 213 14.63 -11.65 -8.78
C LEU A 213 14.24 -10.56 -7.78
N CYS A 214 12.98 -10.17 -7.77
CA CYS A 214 12.40 -9.35 -6.72
C CYS A 214 11.88 -10.28 -5.63
N ASN A 215 12.52 -10.27 -4.46
CA ASN A 215 11.97 -10.96 -3.30
C ASN A 215 10.85 -10.09 -2.70
N ALA A 216 9.61 -10.48 -2.96
CA ALA A 216 8.40 -9.85 -2.41
C ALA A 216 7.76 -10.71 -1.30
N ASP A 217 8.49 -11.69 -0.78
CA ASP A 217 8.07 -12.54 0.34
C ASP A 217 8.27 -11.79 1.67
N GLU A 218 7.35 -10.88 1.96
CA GLU A 218 7.31 -10.08 3.18
C GLU A 218 6.67 -10.89 4.33
N GLY A 219 7.38 -11.94 4.78
CA GLY A 219 6.88 -12.92 5.75
C GLY A 219 6.96 -12.50 7.23
N ASP A 220 7.67 -11.42 7.55
CA ASP A 220 7.88 -10.97 8.93
C ASP A 220 6.59 -10.36 9.54
N PRO A 221 6.14 -10.81 10.72
CA PRO A 221 4.94 -10.25 11.36
C PRO A 221 5.04 -8.73 11.55
N GLY A 222 4.05 -8.01 11.01
CA GLY A 222 4.00 -6.55 11.09
C GLY A 222 4.77 -5.82 9.98
N ALA A 223 5.47 -6.53 9.09
CA ALA A 223 6.02 -5.94 7.87
C ALA A 223 4.92 -5.81 6.80
N PHE A 224 4.83 -4.64 6.18
CA PHE A 224 3.91 -4.34 5.07
C PHE A 224 4.47 -3.24 4.15
N MET A 225 5.78 -2.98 4.23
CA MET A 225 6.49 -1.97 3.46
C MET A 225 6.52 -2.37 1.98
N ASP A 226 6.87 -3.62 1.69
CA ASP A 226 6.96 -4.11 0.31
C ASP A 226 5.57 -4.15 -0.31
N ARG A 227 4.56 -4.64 0.44
CA ARG A 227 3.15 -4.54 0.04
C ARG A 227 2.75 -3.10 -0.27
N SER A 228 3.13 -2.14 0.58
CA SER A 228 2.75 -0.74 0.38
C SER A 228 3.35 -0.16 -0.90
N VAL A 229 4.58 -0.51 -1.25
CA VAL A 229 5.20 -0.08 -2.53
C VAL A 229 4.49 -0.74 -3.71
N MET A 230 4.25 -2.05 -3.64
CA MET A 230 3.58 -2.79 -4.72
C MET A 230 2.15 -2.33 -4.97
N GLU A 231 1.40 -1.98 -3.93
CA GLU A 231 0.02 -1.47 -4.07
C GLU A 231 -0.02 0.00 -4.49
N ALA A 232 0.95 0.82 -4.04
CA ALA A 232 0.95 2.26 -4.29
C ALA A 232 1.62 2.67 -5.59
N ASP A 233 2.66 1.94 -5.99
CA ASP A 233 3.52 2.32 -7.11
C ASP A 233 4.23 1.09 -7.72
N PRO A 234 3.48 0.11 -8.29
CA PRO A 234 4.06 -1.12 -8.83
C PRO A 234 5.04 -0.86 -9.99
N HIS A 235 4.78 0.19 -10.78
CA HIS A 235 5.63 0.58 -11.88
C HIS A 235 7.05 0.98 -11.42
N ALA A 236 7.21 1.54 -10.21
CA ALA A 236 8.53 1.83 -9.65
C ALA A 236 9.36 0.58 -9.36
N VAL A 237 8.73 -0.51 -8.90
CA VAL A 237 9.41 -1.79 -8.67
C VAL A 237 9.94 -2.34 -9.98
N LEU A 238 9.07 -2.37 -10.98
CA LEU A 238 9.39 -2.93 -12.27
C LEU A 238 10.41 -2.05 -13.03
N GLU A 239 10.33 -0.72 -12.94
CA GLU A 239 11.36 0.19 -13.47
C GLU A 239 12.74 -0.12 -12.84
N GLY A 240 12.79 -0.30 -11.53
CA GLY A 240 14.00 -0.70 -10.81
C GLY A 240 14.54 -2.05 -11.29
N MET A 241 13.68 -3.04 -11.54
CA MET A 241 14.08 -4.34 -12.07
C MET A 241 14.65 -4.25 -13.49
N VAL A 242 14.06 -3.42 -14.36
CA VAL A 242 14.57 -3.19 -15.73
C VAL A 242 15.96 -2.56 -15.69
N ILE A 243 16.17 -1.56 -14.83
CA ILE A 243 17.48 -0.93 -14.65
C ILE A 243 18.51 -1.94 -14.11
N ALA A 244 18.13 -2.74 -13.11
CA ALA A 244 18.98 -3.79 -12.57
C ALA A 244 19.35 -4.83 -13.64
N ALA A 245 18.40 -5.24 -14.47
CA ALA A 245 18.60 -6.21 -15.53
C ALA A 245 19.60 -5.71 -16.58
N LYS A 246 19.51 -4.42 -16.95
CA LYS A 246 20.49 -3.75 -17.80
C LYS A 246 21.88 -3.71 -17.14
N ALA A 247 21.95 -3.38 -15.85
CA ALA A 247 23.20 -3.26 -15.11
C ALA A 247 23.98 -4.58 -15.06
N ILE A 248 23.30 -5.71 -14.86
CA ILE A 248 23.96 -7.03 -14.74
C ILE A 248 24.07 -7.78 -16.08
N ASN A 249 23.70 -7.16 -17.20
CA ASN A 249 23.67 -7.77 -18.53
C ASN A 249 22.76 -9.01 -18.65
N VAL A 250 21.57 -9.00 -18.03
CA VAL A 250 20.55 -10.06 -18.25
C VAL A 250 20.26 -10.25 -19.75
N PHE A 251 20.32 -9.17 -20.51
CA PHE A 251 19.86 -9.19 -21.88
C PHE A 251 20.82 -9.82 -22.88
N GLY A 252 22.09 -10.08 -22.54
CA GLY A 252 23.09 -10.88 -23.30
C GLY A 252 23.43 -10.43 -24.73
N ASN A 253 22.42 -10.18 -25.56
CA ASN A 253 22.43 -9.72 -26.94
C ASN A 253 21.64 -8.41 -27.07
N LYS A 254 22.18 -7.43 -27.81
CA LYS A 254 21.53 -6.13 -28.09
C LYS A 254 20.16 -6.28 -28.74
N GLU A 255 19.94 -7.35 -29.50
CA GLU A 255 18.67 -7.65 -30.17
C GLU A 255 17.53 -7.90 -29.17
N ARG A 256 17.79 -8.63 -28.08
CA ARG A 256 16.79 -8.91 -27.03
C ARG A 256 16.48 -7.68 -26.17
N VAL A 257 17.44 -6.77 -25.99
CA VAL A 257 17.17 -5.43 -25.42
C VAL A 257 16.24 -4.64 -26.34
N ALA A 258 16.48 -4.71 -27.66
CA ALA A 258 15.66 -3.99 -28.64
C ALA A 258 14.23 -4.55 -28.69
N GLU A 259 14.03 -5.86 -28.57
CA GLU A 259 12.70 -6.50 -28.46
C GLU A 259 11.93 -6.01 -27.23
N VAL A 260 12.52 -6.11 -26.03
CA VAL A 260 11.87 -5.65 -24.78
C VAL A 260 11.53 -4.16 -24.84
N VAL A 261 12.40 -3.34 -25.42
CA VAL A 261 12.13 -1.90 -25.62
C VAL A 261 11.06 -1.66 -26.69
N ASN A 262 10.95 -2.54 -27.70
CA ASN A 262 9.99 -2.40 -28.78
C ASN A 262 8.59 -2.85 -28.40
N ASP A 263 8.43 -3.77 -27.43
CA ASP A 263 7.14 -4.30 -26.97
C ASP A 263 6.64 -3.66 -25.66
N PHE A 264 7.43 -2.72 -25.15
CA PHE A 264 7.00 -1.73 -24.16
C PHE A 264 5.92 -0.80 -24.78
N PRO A 265 4.72 -0.57 -24.18
CA PRO A 265 4.27 -0.86 -22.81
C PRO A 265 3.26 -2.02 -22.62
N ASP A 266 2.81 -2.70 -23.69
CA ASP A 266 1.68 -3.65 -23.63
C ASP A 266 1.93 -4.82 -22.64
N GLU A 267 3.13 -5.40 -22.64
CA GLU A 267 3.50 -6.47 -21.70
C GLU A 267 3.53 -6.00 -20.24
N PHE A 268 3.82 -4.71 -20.02
CA PHE A 268 4.00 -4.15 -18.70
C PHE A 268 2.67 -3.83 -18.02
N GLU A 269 1.72 -3.27 -18.76
CA GLU A 269 0.35 -3.08 -18.26
C GLU A 269 -0.30 -4.42 -17.91
N GLN A 270 -0.14 -5.43 -18.78
CA GLN A 270 -0.65 -6.77 -18.50
C GLN A 270 0.03 -7.37 -17.26
N THR A 271 1.37 -7.26 -17.15
CA THR A 271 2.11 -7.73 -15.98
C THR A 271 1.66 -7.01 -14.70
N VAL A 272 1.43 -5.70 -14.73
CA VAL A 272 0.92 -4.94 -13.58
C VAL A 272 -0.50 -5.35 -13.23
N ARG A 273 -1.38 -5.58 -14.21
CA ARG A 273 -2.74 -6.09 -13.98
C ARG A 273 -2.71 -7.48 -13.34
N ASP A 274 -1.91 -8.39 -13.89
CA ASP A 274 -1.76 -9.75 -13.38
C ASP A 274 -1.17 -9.76 -11.97
N TRP A 275 -0.17 -8.90 -11.72
CA TRP A 275 0.40 -8.66 -10.40
C TRP A 275 -0.67 -8.16 -9.42
N HIS A 276 -1.41 -7.11 -9.78
CA HIS A 276 -2.47 -6.56 -8.93
C HIS A 276 -3.54 -7.60 -8.63
N GLU A 277 -3.96 -8.41 -9.61
CA GLU A 277 -4.89 -9.51 -9.38
C GLU A 277 -4.32 -10.57 -8.44
N GLN A 278 -3.03 -10.89 -8.56
CA GLN A 278 -2.36 -11.82 -7.66
C GLN A 278 -2.27 -11.27 -6.22
N VAL A 279 -1.90 -10.00 -6.04
CA VAL A 279 -1.88 -9.34 -4.72
C VAL A 279 -3.28 -9.30 -4.12
N LYS A 280 -4.29 -8.88 -4.90
CA LYS A 280 -5.70 -8.87 -4.47
C LYS A 280 -6.18 -10.29 -4.12
N ARG A 281 -5.73 -11.32 -4.82
CA ARG A 281 -6.06 -12.74 -4.53
C ARG A 281 -5.43 -13.20 -3.22
N LEU A 282 -4.11 -13.02 -3.06
CA LEU A 282 -3.40 -13.37 -1.83
C LEU A 282 -4.00 -12.66 -0.62
N HIS A 283 -4.45 -11.42 -0.79
CA HIS A 283 -5.14 -10.68 0.25
C HIS A 283 -6.52 -11.27 0.60
N ARG A 284 -7.32 -11.70 -0.40
CA ARG A 284 -8.59 -12.41 -0.15
C ARG A 284 -8.37 -13.71 0.61
N GLU A 285 -7.37 -14.49 0.19
CA GLU A 285 -6.96 -15.74 0.83
C GLU A 285 -6.49 -15.49 2.28
N PHE A 286 -5.71 -14.43 2.52
CA PHE A 286 -5.31 -14.02 3.86
C PHE A 286 -6.49 -13.62 4.74
N HIS A 287 -7.49 -12.90 4.21
CA HIS A 287 -8.71 -12.57 4.95
C HIS A 287 -9.58 -13.79 5.26
N GLU A 288 -9.68 -14.72 4.33
CA GLU A 288 -10.37 -15.99 4.53
C GLU A 288 -9.64 -16.82 5.60
N TYR A 289 -8.31 -16.88 5.53
CA TYR A 289 -7.48 -17.51 6.55
C TYR A 289 -7.62 -16.85 7.92
N ALA A 290 -7.57 -15.52 8.01
CA ALA A 290 -7.78 -14.78 9.26
C ALA A 290 -9.19 -14.98 9.84
N ARG A 291 -10.22 -15.11 9.00
CA ARG A 291 -11.58 -15.51 9.41
C ARG A 291 -11.62 -16.95 9.94
N ILE A 292 -10.92 -17.88 9.28
CA ILE A 292 -10.83 -19.28 9.71
C ILE A 292 -10.06 -19.41 11.04
N VAL A 293 -8.96 -18.66 11.20
CA VAL A 293 -8.15 -18.66 12.42
C VAL A 293 -8.89 -17.99 13.57
N SER A 294 -9.58 -16.85 13.34
CA SER A 294 -10.40 -16.22 14.39
C SER A 294 -11.59 -17.07 14.82
N THR A 295 -12.23 -17.82 13.90
CA THR A 295 -13.29 -18.79 14.24
C THR A 295 -12.75 -20.04 14.93
N ARG A 296 -11.61 -20.59 14.50
CA ARG A 296 -10.96 -21.73 15.18
C ARG A 296 -10.45 -21.37 16.57
N GLU A 297 -9.82 -20.22 16.75
CA GLU A 297 -9.36 -19.76 18.05
C GLU A 297 -10.53 -19.45 18.98
N SER A 298 -11.60 -18.83 18.49
CA SER A 298 -12.80 -18.57 19.32
C SER A 298 -13.53 -19.86 19.67
N GLU A 299 -13.61 -20.85 18.77
CA GLU A 299 -14.15 -22.17 19.09
C GLU A 299 -13.25 -22.99 20.03
N GLN A 300 -11.92 -22.95 19.86
CA GLN A 300 -10.98 -23.58 20.79
C GLN A 300 -11.02 -22.92 22.17
N LYS A 301 -11.04 -21.58 22.24
CA LYS A 301 -11.20 -20.83 23.49
C LYS A 301 -12.57 -21.11 24.13
N ARG A 302 -13.64 -21.23 23.34
CA ARG A 302 -14.99 -21.61 23.84
C ARG A 302 -15.00 -23.05 24.37
N ARG A 303 -14.45 -24.03 23.64
CA ARG A 303 -14.36 -25.44 24.07
C ARG A 303 -13.45 -25.62 25.29
N ALA A 304 -12.34 -24.87 25.36
CA ALA A 304 -11.45 -24.86 26.52
C ALA A 304 -12.15 -24.24 27.74
N ARG A 305 -12.90 -23.14 27.56
CA ARG A 305 -13.75 -22.56 28.61
C ARG A 305 -14.85 -23.50 29.06
N GLU A 306 -15.55 -24.17 28.14
CA GLU A 306 -16.60 -25.15 28.46
C GLU A 306 -16.04 -26.39 29.17
N ARG A 307 -14.85 -26.87 28.77
CA ARG A 307 -14.15 -27.98 29.43
C ARG A 307 -13.68 -27.58 30.83
N ALA A 308 -13.07 -26.39 30.97
CA ALA A 308 -12.69 -25.84 32.27
C ALA A 308 -13.90 -25.65 33.19
N TYR A 309 -15.01 -25.10 32.68
CA TYR A 309 -16.26 -24.96 33.45
C TYR A 309 -16.82 -26.31 33.91
N ARG A 310 -16.81 -27.34 33.04
CA ARG A 310 -17.27 -28.69 33.42
C ARG A 310 -16.36 -29.35 34.46
N GLU A 311 -15.05 -29.22 34.32
CA GLU A 311 -14.08 -29.78 35.26
C GLU A 311 -14.11 -29.05 36.62
N LEU A 312 -14.37 -27.74 36.64
CA LEU A 312 -14.48 -26.92 37.85
C LEU A 312 -15.83 -27.08 38.59
N THR A 313 -16.92 -27.38 37.88
CA THR A 313 -18.26 -27.45 38.49
C THR A 313 -18.61 -28.83 39.07
N THR A 314 -17.80 -29.86 38.77
CA THR A 314 -18.07 -31.24 39.19
C THR A 314 -17.10 -31.78 40.27
N ASP A 315 -16.00 -31.08 40.54
CA ASP A 315 -14.96 -31.52 41.49
C ASP A 315 -14.44 -30.32 42.32
N ARG A 316 -14.99 -30.17 43.54
CA ARG A 316 -14.70 -29.03 44.44
C ARG A 316 -13.25 -29.00 44.92
N GLU A 317 -12.57 -30.13 45.04
CA GLU A 317 -11.16 -30.16 45.47
C GLU A 317 -10.23 -29.59 44.39
N LYS A 318 -10.48 -29.91 43.11
CA LYS A 318 -9.66 -29.37 42.01
C LYS A 318 -9.82 -27.88 41.80
N ALA A 319 -11.01 -27.33 42.04
CA ALA A 319 -11.25 -25.89 42.00
C ALA A 319 -10.43 -25.14 43.06
N PHE A 320 -10.31 -25.70 44.26
CA PHE A 320 -9.54 -25.11 45.35
C PHE A 320 -8.02 -25.13 45.06
N VAL A 321 -7.51 -26.24 44.54
CA VAL A 321 -6.09 -26.42 44.20
C VAL A 321 -5.64 -25.46 43.10
N LEU A 322 -6.46 -25.24 42.07
CA LEU A 322 -6.14 -24.29 41.00
C LEU A 322 -6.20 -22.83 41.45
N SER A 323 -7.11 -22.49 42.37
CA SER A 323 -7.16 -21.16 43.00
C SER A 323 -5.90 -20.89 43.82
N TYR A 324 -5.48 -21.86 44.65
CA TYR A 324 -4.26 -21.77 45.46
C TYR A 324 -3.00 -21.59 44.59
N PHE A 325 -2.85 -22.36 43.51
CA PHE A 325 -1.69 -22.20 42.61
C PHE A 325 -1.70 -20.89 41.79
N ALA A 326 -2.86 -20.28 41.58
CA ALA A 326 -2.97 -18.95 40.97
C ALA A 326 -2.63 -17.84 41.96
N GLU A 327 -3.04 -17.95 43.23
CA GLU A 327 -2.68 -17.01 44.30
C GLU A 327 -1.17 -17.04 44.62
N GLU A 328 -0.56 -18.22 44.61
CA GLU A 328 0.88 -18.41 44.82
C GLU A 328 1.74 -18.08 43.57
N GLY A 329 1.12 -17.57 42.48
CA GLY A 329 1.83 -17.09 41.29
C GLY A 329 2.48 -18.17 40.42
N VAL A 330 2.15 -19.45 40.65
CA VAL A 330 2.73 -20.60 39.92
C VAL A 330 2.07 -20.79 38.56
N LEU A 331 0.82 -20.36 38.39
CA LEU A 331 0.11 -20.33 37.10
C LEU A 331 -0.02 -18.90 36.58
N PRO A 332 0.15 -18.65 35.26
CA PRO A 332 -0.03 -17.32 34.69
C PRO A 332 -1.47 -16.86 34.94
N SER A 333 -1.61 -15.66 35.50
CA SER A 333 -2.90 -15.06 35.84
C SER A 333 -3.81 -14.99 34.61
N TYR A 334 -4.68 -15.98 34.45
CA TYR A 334 -5.89 -15.76 33.66
C TYR A 334 -6.76 -14.82 34.49
N GLN A 335 -6.64 -13.52 34.22
CA GLN A 335 -7.59 -12.53 34.75
C GLN A 335 -8.98 -12.91 34.22
N PHE A 336 -9.73 -13.62 35.06
CA PHE A 336 -11.18 -13.65 34.93
C PHE A 336 -11.68 -12.27 35.36
N PRO A 337 -12.59 -11.64 34.60
CA PRO A 337 -13.19 -10.38 35.01
C PRO A 337 -13.79 -10.56 36.40
N THR A 338 -13.28 -9.84 37.38
CA THR A 338 -13.70 -9.86 38.79
C THR A 338 -15.12 -9.31 39.01
N ASP A 339 -15.87 -9.05 37.94
CA ASP A 339 -17.10 -8.25 38.00
C ASP A 339 -18.38 -9.09 37.95
N THR A 340 -18.34 -10.42 38.07
CA THR A 340 -19.56 -11.25 37.99
C THR A 340 -19.84 -12.23 39.13
N PHE A 341 -19.14 -12.18 40.26
CA PHE A 341 -19.61 -12.86 41.47
C PHE A 341 -19.47 -11.99 42.72
N SER A 342 -20.45 -11.10 42.89
CA SER A 342 -20.92 -10.75 44.23
C SER A 342 -21.63 -11.98 44.80
N LEU A 343 -20.93 -12.76 45.62
CA LEU A 343 -21.55 -13.61 46.63
C LEU A 343 -20.80 -13.35 47.92
N ASP A 344 -21.16 -12.25 48.57
CA ASP A 344 -21.11 -12.16 50.02
C ASP A 344 -22.27 -13.02 50.56
N PRO A 345 -21.98 -13.99 51.44
CA PRO A 345 -22.90 -14.21 52.53
C PRO A 345 -22.16 -14.40 53.86
N GLY A 346 -21.70 -13.29 54.47
CA GLY A 346 -21.36 -13.22 55.90
C GLY A 346 -19.88 -13.12 56.22
#